data_AF-A0A2V9P381-F1
#
_entry.id   AF-A0A2V9P381-F1
#
_cell.length_a   1.000
_cell.length_b   1.000
_cell.length_c   1.000
_cell.angle_alpha   90.00
_cell.angle_beta   90.00
_cell.angle_gamma   90.00
#
_symmetry.space_group_name_H-M   'P 1'
#
loop_
_entity.id
_entity.type
_entity.pdbx_description
1 polymer ?
#
loop_
_entity_poly.entity_id
_entity_poly.type
_entity_poly.pdbx_seq_one_letter_code
_entity_poly.pdbx_strand_id
1 'polypeptide(L)'
;MLRYLQSWIDQLRWQRLEPFENLGFMLLDHLDGILNYCRTKVRFGVVEAINGNIKTLYRRGRGYKNLGYLLLKAQRMAVTKTEFIVLKKAA
;
A
#
# COMPACT_ATOMS: atom_id res chain seq x y z
N MET A 1 23.29 -0.12 4.00
CA MET A 1 22.09 0.12 3.18
C MET A 1 22.24 1.36 2.31
N LEU A 2 22.52 2.54 2.89
CA LEU A 2 22.68 3.79 2.13
C LEU A 2 23.72 3.74 1.01
N ARG A 3 24.96 3.32 1.30
CA ARG A 3 26.01 3.19 0.26
C ARG A 3 25.62 2.25 -0.88
N TYR A 4 24.92 1.17 -0.55
CA TYR A 4 24.43 0.21 -1.53
C TYR A 4 23.34 0.83 -2.41
N LEU A 5 22.38 1.52 -1.80
CA LEU A 5 21.32 2.23 -2.53
C LEU A 5 21.89 3.31 -3.44
N GLN A 6 22.86 4.09 -2.96
CA GLN A 6 23.52 5.12 -3.77
C GLN A 6 24.24 4.52 -4.97
N SER A 7 25.05 3.48 -4.76
CA SER A 7 25.74 2.78 -5.85
C SER A 7 24.75 2.18 -6.87
N TRP A 8 23.60 1.71 -6.41
CA TRP A 8 22.56 1.16 -7.27
C TRP A 8 21.84 2.25 -8.09
N ILE A 9 21.54 3.40 -7.47
CA ILE A 9 21.00 4.57 -8.18
C ILE A 9 22.00 5.09 -9.22
N ASP A 10 23.29 5.12 -8.89
CA ASP A 10 24.32 5.54 -9.83
C ASP A 10 24.37 4.58 -11.04
N GLN A 11 24.28 3.26 -10.82
CA GLN A 11 24.17 2.26 -11.90
C GLN A 11 22.90 2.43 -12.75
N LEU A 12 21.78 2.82 -12.15
CA LEU A 12 20.53 3.11 -12.87
C LEU A 12 20.66 4.34 -13.77
N ARG A 13 21.33 5.39 -13.29
CA ARG A 13 21.60 6.60 -14.08
C ARG A 13 22.47 6.29 -15.31
N TRP A 14 23.38 5.32 -15.22
CA TRP A 14 24.18 4.88 -16.37
C TRP A 14 23.36 4.29 -17.52
N GLN A 15 22.12 3.85 -17.27
CA GLN A 15 21.24 3.36 -18.34
C GLN A 15 20.64 4.50 -19.18
N ARG A 16 20.76 5.77 -18.74
CA ARG A 16 20.29 6.99 -19.44
C ARG A 16 18.81 6.94 -19.87
N LEU A 17 18.00 6.21 -19.11
CA LEU A 17 16.56 6.14 -19.30
C LEU A 17 15.90 7.13 -18.34
N GLU A 18 15.20 8.11 -18.88
CA GLU A 18 14.47 9.13 -18.09
C GLU A 18 13.55 8.52 -17.01
N PRO A 19 12.81 7.41 -17.25
CA PRO A 19 12.02 6.78 -16.19
C PRO A 19 12.85 6.29 -14.99
N PHE A 20 14.10 5.89 -15.22
CA PHE A 20 14.98 5.40 -14.17
C PHE A 20 15.65 6.53 -13.39
N GLU A 21 15.91 7.67 -14.02
CA GLU A 21 16.35 8.86 -13.31
C GLU A 21 15.25 9.36 -12.36
N ASN A 22 14.00 9.42 -12.85
CA ASN A 22 12.84 9.79 -12.03
C ASN A 22 12.63 8.82 -10.85
N LEU A 23 12.80 7.51 -11.08
CA LEU A 23 12.76 6.51 -10.03
C LEU A 23 13.86 6.76 -8.98
N GLY A 24 15.08 7.06 -9.42
CA GLY A 24 16.20 7.36 -8.54
C GLY A 24 15.93 8.56 -7.64
N PHE A 25 15.44 9.66 -8.20
CA PHE A 25 15.07 10.85 -7.43
C PHE A 25 13.96 10.56 -6.41
N MET A 26 12.90 9.86 -6.82
CA MET A 26 11.81 9.49 -5.92
C MET A 26 12.29 8.63 -4.73
N LEU A 27 13.25 7.72 -4.96
CA LEU A 27 13.81 6.90 -3.88
C LEU A 27 14.66 7.71 -2.90
N LEU A 28 15.37 8.73 -3.39
CA LEU A 28 16.14 9.65 -2.54
C LEU A 28 15.21 10.56 -1.72
N ASP A 29 14.14 11.08 -2.32
CA ASP A 29 13.14 11.92 -1.63
C ASP A 29 12.41 11.16 -0.49
N HIS A 30 12.28 9.84 -0.61
CA HIS A 30 11.62 8.98 0.38
C HIS A 30 12.58 8.12 1.21
N LEU A 31 13.86 8.49 1.23
CA LEU A 31 14.92 7.70 1.86
C LEU A 31 14.66 7.40 3.34
N ASP A 32 14.15 8.37 4.09
CA ASP A 32 13.84 8.19 5.51
C ASP A 32 12.82 7.07 5.75
N GLY A 33 11.80 6.98 4.90
CA GLY A 33 10.78 5.92 4.95
C GLY A 33 11.37 4.54 4.64
N ILE A 34 12.26 4.47 3.65
CA ILE A 34 12.96 3.23 3.27
C ILE A 34 13.85 2.75 4.41
N LEU A 35 14.61 3.65 5.03
CA LEU A 35 15.46 3.32 6.18
C LEU A 35 14.64 2.92 7.41
N ASN A 36 13.46 3.50 7.60
CA ASN A 36 12.59 3.14 8.72
C ASN A 36 12.13 1.67 8.66
N TYR A 37 12.04 1.07 7.47
CA TYR A 37 11.75 -0.36 7.30
C TYR A 37 12.82 -1.28 7.93
N CYS A 38 14.06 -0.81 8.12
CA CYS A 38 15.07 -1.57 8.86
C CYS A 38 14.77 -1.65 10.36
N ARG A 39 14.11 -0.65 10.92
CA ARG A 39 13.72 -0.60 12.34
C ARG A 39 12.36 -1.23 12.57
N THR A 40 11.39 -0.92 11.72
CA THR A 40 10.01 -1.41 11.84
C THR A 40 9.61 -2.11 10.56
N LYS A 41 9.57 -3.44 10.60
CA LYS A 41 9.15 -4.25 9.46
C LYS A 41 7.64 -4.13 9.26
N VAL A 42 7.25 -3.60 8.11
CA VAL A 42 5.85 -3.55 7.69
C VAL A 42 5.52 -4.85 6.93
N ARG A 43 4.46 -5.55 7.34
CA ARG A 43 3.99 -6.74 6.65
C ARG A 43 3.21 -6.33 5.40
N PHE A 44 3.85 -6.38 4.23
CA PHE A 44 3.24 -5.97 2.97
C PHE A 44 1.91 -6.67 2.68
N GLY A 45 1.77 -7.96 2.96
CA GLY A 45 0.51 -8.68 2.76
C GLY A 45 -0.68 -8.10 3.56
N VAL A 46 -0.43 -7.52 4.75
CA VAL A 46 -1.47 -6.85 5.52
C VAL A 46 -1.84 -5.51 4.86
N VAL A 47 -0.85 -4.74 4.43
CA VAL A 47 -1.04 -3.46 3.73
C VAL A 47 -1.78 -3.66 2.41
N GLU A 48 -1.42 -4.69 1.65
CA GLU A 48 -2.07 -5.06 0.39
C GLU A 48 -3.52 -5.52 0.61
N ALA A 49 -3.78 -6.32 1.65
CA ALA A 49 -5.14 -6.72 2.01
C ALA A 49 -6.01 -5.49 2.35
N ILE A 50 -5.47 -4.53 3.11
CA ILE A 50 -6.15 -3.26 3.41
C ILE A 50 -6.42 -2.48 2.12
N ASN A 51 -5.41 -2.31 1.27
CA ASN A 51 -5.55 -1.61 -0.01
C ASN A 51 -6.59 -2.28 -0.93
N GLY A 52 -6.61 -3.62 -0.97
CA GLY A 52 -7.61 -4.39 -1.72
C GLY A 52 -9.04 -4.19 -1.18
N ASN A 53 -9.19 -4.08 0.14
CA ASN A 53 -10.46 -3.78 0.79
C ASN A 53 -10.96 -2.39 0.42
N ILE A 54 -10.08 -1.38 0.48
CA ILE A 54 -10.40 0.01 0.12
C ILE A 54 -10.78 0.10 -1.36
N LYS A 55 -10.00 -0.51 -2.27
CA LYS A 55 -10.32 -0.55 -3.72
C LYS A 55 -11.67 -1.21 -3.98
N THR A 56 -11.98 -2.30 -3.27
CA THR A 56 -13.27 -2.98 -3.39
C THR A 56 -14.42 -2.10 -2.91
N LEU A 57 -14.24 -1.41 -1.78
CA LEU A 57 -15.22 -0.46 -1.25
C LEU A 57 -15.45 0.68 -2.25
N TYR A 58 -14.38 1.29 -2.77
CA TYR A 58 -14.46 2.37 -3.76
C TYR A 58 -15.18 1.93 -5.04
N ARG A 59 -14.84 0.76 -5.58
CA ARG A 59 -15.52 0.20 -6.76
C ARG A 59 -17.02 0.00 -6.52
N ARG A 60 -17.39 -0.52 -5.35
CA ARG A 60 -18.80 -0.72 -4.97
C ARG A 60 -19.49 0.61 -4.65
N GLY A 61 -18.73 1.65 -4.30
CA GLY A 61 -19.23 2.95 -3.85
C GLY A 61 -19.24 4.04 -4.91
N ARG A 62 -18.93 3.72 -6.17
CA ARG A 62 -19.00 4.69 -7.28
C ARG A 62 -20.39 5.32 -7.34
N GLY A 63 -20.42 6.65 -7.43
CA GLY A 63 -21.66 7.44 -7.46
C GLY A 63 -22.15 7.92 -6.10
N TYR A 64 -21.58 7.47 -4.98
CA TYR A 64 -21.88 8.08 -3.68
C TYR A 64 -21.23 9.46 -3.60
N LYS A 65 -22.08 10.48 -3.44
CA LYS A 65 -21.66 11.87 -3.19
C LYS A 65 -21.56 12.19 -1.69
N ASN A 66 -22.11 11.32 -0.84
CA ASN A 66 -22.19 11.52 0.60
C ASN A 66 -21.25 10.56 1.34
N LEU A 67 -20.34 11.11 2.14
CA LEU A 67 -19.36 10.37 2.94
C LEU A 67 -20.01 9.41 3.95
N GLY A 68 -21.15 9.77 4.54
CA GLY A 68 -21.88 8.93 5.48
C GLY A 68 -22.32 7.60 4.87
N TYR A 69 -22.79 7.62 3.62
CA TYR A 69 -23.14 6.39 2.90
C TYR A 69 -21.92 5.53 2.57
N LEU A 70 -20.78 6.15 2.26
CA LEU A 70 -19.53 5.42 2.05
C LEU A 70 -19.05 4.74 3.35
N LEU A 71 -19.16 5.43 4.49
CA LEU A 71 -18.83 4.89 5.82
C LEU A 71 -19.74 3.71 6.19
N LEU A 72 -21.05 3.83 6.02
CA LEU A 72 -21.99 2.73 6.27
C LEU A 72 -21.64 1.49 5.43
N LYS A 73 -21.21 1.68 4.18
CA LYS A 73 -20.79 0.58 3.32
C LYS A 73 -19.46 -0.04 3.76
N ALA A 74 -18.54 0.76 4.28
CA ALA A 74 -17.31 0.28 4.88
C ALA A 74 -17.58 -0.58 6.11
N GLN A 75 -18.43 -0.09 7.02
CA GLN A 75 -18.87 -0.80 8.23
C GLN A 75 -19.54 -2.13 7.87
N ARG A 76 -20.49 -2.14 6.92
CA ARG A 76 -21.13 -3.37 6.44
C ARG A 76 -20.09 -4.38 5.94
N MET A 77 -19.13 -3.94 5.12
CA MET A 77 -18.10 -4.82 4.59
C MET A 77 -17.19 -5.40 5.69
N ALA A 78 -16.91 -4.63 6.74
CA ALA A 78 -16.13 -5.10 7.89
C ALA A 78 -16.90 -6.17 8.67
N VAL A 79 -18.18 -5.94 8.99
CA VAL A 79 -19.04 -6.88 9.72
C VAL A 79 -19.16 -8.21 8.98
N THR A 80 -19.50 -8.20 7.69
CA THR A 80 -19.64 -9.43 6.89
C THR A 80 -18.35 -10.25 6.82
N LYS A 81 -17.18 -9.59 6.80
CA LYS A 81 -15.89 -10.30 6.83
C LYS A 81 -15.62 -10.95 8.18
N THR A 82 -15.94 -10.26 9.27
CA THR A 82 -15.82 -10.81 10.63
C THR A 82 -16.72 -12.02 10.80
N GLU A 83 -17.99 -11.91 10.40
CA GLU A 83 -18.96 -13.03 10.44
C GLU A 83 -18.44 -14.25 9.65
N PHE A 84 -17.93 -14.04 8.44
CA PHE A 84 -17.35 -15.12 7.63
C PHE A 84 -16.16 -15.81 8.31
N ILE A 85 -15.27 -15.04 8.96
CA ILE A 85 -14.13 -15.59 9.69
C ILE A 85 -14.59 -16.40 10.90
N VAL A 86 -15.59 -15.90 11.64
CA VAL A 86 -16.16 -16.58 12.81
C VAL A 86 -16.80 -17.91 12.39
N LEU A 87 -17.61 -17.90 11.33
CA LEU A 87 -18.23 -19.11 10.79
C LEU A 87 -17.19 -20.13 10.34
N LYS A 88 -16.13 -19.69 9.64
CA LYS A 88 -15.04 -20.58 9.20
C LYS A 88 -14.24 -21.19 10.35
N LYS A 89 -14.16 -20.53 11.50
CA LYS A 89 -13.50 -21.08 12.70
C LYS A 89 -14.38 -22.06 13.48
N ALA A 90 -15.70 -22.01 13.27
CA ALA A 90 -16.68 -22.85 13.96
C ALA A 90 -17.00 -24.16 13.20
N ALA A 91 -16.59 -24.27 11.94
CA ALA A 91 -16.69 -25.47 11.11
C ALA A 91 -15.37 -26.25 11.12
#